data_AF-A0A4U7KS89-F1
#
_entry.id   AF-A0A4U7KS89-F1
#
_cell.length_a   1.000
_cell.length_b   1.000
_cell.length_c   1.000
_cell.angle_alpha   90.00
_cell.angle_beta   90.00
_cell.angle_gamma   90.00
#
_symmetry.space_group_name_H-M   'P 1'
#
loop_
_entity.id
_entity.type
_entity.pdbx_description
1 polymer ?
#
loop_
_entity_poly.entity_id
_entity_poly.type
_entity_poly.pdbx_seq_one_letter_code
_entity_poly.pdbx_strand_id
1 'polypeptide(L)'
;MSRLSTIIAACFLLLLSALAQVQAASETSLFADTSCNSNLCLRVVYSPSEKRMNMTMSANGGGAPIGWYSVGTGKQMDGSNMMLGWVDTDGKVVMSQRTATGHVSPSSTITALAANLEPKHSFSNSSGTVWAWSFPMSGSETTPSKSTPFIWAANKNDNPASSTTAQIKRHTAYGSMTLDLTKPYDASASSSSSGSDTGSGTAVNPATGAGNEKQSNRILNRSNNLIIAHMVTMIVAWYILVPAAILIGRFGRALFTWFPVHRNIQIVAFLFVLIGLILIIVEVGSGTHFDSMHAKVGLAIFIIMLVQMALGALGHKTKRFHVSRIVHVVIGLTITVLAVWNATTGLSLWQWGPPRWASWILWIWFALVALAYVAGLALLPRDLRQWREAPENKSPEKQAYVGLDHLSSSGASTQQHSPSEPIPSHPGWGPPPLHTAPSRAYQSYSSPSQKAPGNRI
;
A
#
# COMPACT_ATOMS: atom_id res chain seq x y z
N MET A 1 8.81 -83.22 32.30
CA MET A 1 9.43 -82.00 31.74
C MET A 1 9.12 -81.79 30.25
N SER A 2 7.97 -82.24 29.73
CA SER A 2 7.65 -82.17 28.28
C SER A 2 6.54 -81.15 27.93
N ARG A 3 5.79 -80.63 28.92
CA ARG A 3 4.71 -79.66 28.68
C ARG A 3 5.12 -78.18 28.77
N LEU A 4 6.34 -77.89 29.24
CA LEU A 4 6.83 -76.51 29.33
C LEU A 4 7.54 -76.07 28.03
N SER A 5 8.24 -76.98 27.33
CA SER A 5 8.88 -76.68 26.04
C SER A 5 7.90 -76.47 24.89
N THR A 6 6.72 -77.09 24.93
CA THR A 6 5.70 -76.91 23.88
C THR A 6 4.99 -75.57 23.98
N ILE A 7 4.84 -75.02 25.19
CA ILE A 7 4.21 -73.70 25.39
C ILE A 7 5.20 -72.58 25.03
N ILE A 8 6.49 -72.74 25.32
CA ILE A 8 7.52 -71.74 24.96
C ILE A 8 7.78 -71.72 23.44
N ALA A 9 7.76 -72.88 22.77
CA ALA A 9 7.89 -72.96 21.32
C ALA A 9 6.65 -72.39 20.58
N ALA A 10 5.44 -72.59 21.11
CA ALA A 10 4.22 -72.01 20.55
C ALA A 10 4.17 -70.48 20.70
N CYS A 11 4.66 -69.94 21.83
CA CYS A 11 4.76 -68.49 22.02
C CYS A 11 5.85 -67.84 21.14
N PHE A 12 6.96 -68.54 20.85
CA PHE A 12 7.99 -68.03 19.92
C PHE A 12 7.53 -68.08 18.44
N LEU A 13 6.75 -69.08 18.04
CA LEU A 13 6.15 -69.15 16.68
C LEU A 13 4.99 -68.15 16.48
N LEU A 14 4.25 -67.82 17.54
CA LEU A 14 3.26 -66.73 17.51
C LEU A 14 3.91 -65.33 17.56
N LEU A 15 5.08 -65.17 18.17
CA LEU A 15 5.85 -63.91 18.08
C LEU A 15 6.57 -63.73 16.73
N LEU A 16 7.00 -64.81 16.06
CA LEU A 16 7.63 -64.71 14.73
C LEU A 16 6.64 -64.55 13.58
N SER A 17 5.39 -65.01 13.73
CA SER A 17 4.33 -64.77 12.73
C SER A 17 3.69 -63.38 12.84
N ALA A 18 3.88 -62.68 13.96
CA ALA A 18 3.45 -61.29 14.13
C ALA A 18 4.44 -60.25 13.56
N LEU A 19 5.64 -60.65 13.14
CA LEU A 19 6.63 -59.76 12.51
C LEU A 19 6.68 -59.84 10.98
N ALA A 20 5.79 -60.62 10.37
CA ALA A 20 5.79 -60.85 8.93
C ALA A 20 4.51 -60.36 8.24
N GLN A 21 3.98 -59.18 8.59
CA GLN A 21 3.20 -58.29 7.70
C GLN A 21 3.13 -56.89 8.33
N VAL A 22 4.27 -56.22 8.43
CA VAL A 22 4.29 -54.76 8.28
C VAL A 22 5.04 -54.50 6.99
N GLN A 23 4.40 -54.82 5.86
CA GLN A 23 4.54 -53.89 4.75
C GLN A 23 3.98 -52.58 5.31
N ALA A 24 4.88 -51.69 5.73
CA ALA A 24 4.52 -50.29 5.76
C ALA A 24 3.99 -50.00 4.36
N ALA A 25 2.67 -49.90 4.22
CA ALA A 25 2.11 -49.12 3.14
C ALA A 25 2.83 -47.78 3.28
N SER A 26 3.74 -47.48 2.35
CA SER A 26 4.32 -46.16 2.23
C SER A 26 3.14 -45.22 2.11
N GLU A 27 2.70 -44.62 3.22
CA GLU A 27 1.78 -43.50 3.17
C GLU A 27 2.49 -42.47 2.31
N THR A 28 2.09 -42.38 1.05
CA THR A 28 2.49 -41.30 0.18
C THR A 28 1.96 -40.05 0.86
N SER A 29 2.85 -39.32 1.54
CA SER A 29 2.50 -38.11 2.24
C SER A 29 2.01 -37.09 1.20
N LEU A 30 0.68 -36.97 1.12
CA LEU A 30 0.03 -35.94 0.35
C LEU A 30 0.11 -34.64 1.15
N PHE A 31 0.25 -33.53 0.45
CA PHE A 31 0.27 -32.22 1.07
C PHE A 31 -0.83 -31.35 0.48
N ALA A 32 -1.49 -30.54 1.29
CA ALA A 32 -2.59 -29.72 0.79
C ALA A 32 -2.70 -28.39 1.53
N ASP A 33 -3.14 -27.38 0.78
CA ASP A 33 -3.58 -26.11 1.36
C ASP A 33 -4.73 -25.54 0.53
N THR A 34 -5.39 -24.52 1.07
CA THR A 34 -6.46 -23.81 0.37
C THR A 34 -6.29 -22.31 0.58
N SER A 35 -6.47 -21.53 -0.49
CA SER A 35 -6.44 -20.07 -0.46
C SER A 35 -7.68 -19.51 -1.15
N CYS A 36 -8.32 -18.52 -0.52
CA CYS A 36 -9.57 -17.92 -1.00
C CYS A 36 -9.47 -16.40 -1.08
N ASN A 37 -10.16 -15.83 -2.06
CA ASN A 37 -10.42 -14.39 -2.16
C ASN A 37 -11.89 -14.15 -2.51
N SER A 38 -12.27 -12.90 -2.77
CA SER A 38 -13.67 -12.51 -3.08
C SER A 38 -14.19 -12.99 -4.44
N ASN A 39 -13.33 -13.54 -5.30
CA ASN A 39 -13.69 -14.05 -6.63
C ASN A 39 -13.66 -15.57 -6.69
N LEU A 40 -12.63 -16.21 -6.13
CA LEU A 40 -12.46 -17.66 -6.18
C LEU A 40 -11.70 -18.22 -4.98
N CYS A 41 -11.86 -19.52 -4.76
CA CYS A 41 -11.03 -20.33 -3.89
C CYS A 41 -10.23 -21.32 -4.73
N LEU A 42 -8.96 -21.52 -4.37
CA LEU A 42 -8.10 -22.55 -4.94
C LEU A 42 -7.65 -23.49 -3.82
N ARG A 43 -7.92 -24.78 -4.03
CA ARG A 43 -7.35 -25.87 -3.24
C ARG A 43 -6.35 -26.64 -4.10
N VAL A 44 -5.20 -26.96 -3.54
CA VAL A 44 -4.17 -27.76 -4.21
C VAL A 44 -3.78 -28.92 -3.30
N VAL A 45 -3.79 -30.13 -3.85
CA VAL A 45 -3.26 -31.34 -3.23
C VAL A 45 -2.04 -31.78 -4.05
N TYR A 46 -0.87 -31.74 -3.43
CA TYR A 46 0.40 -32.13 -4.01
C TYR A 46 0.74 -33.58 -3.63
N SER A 47 1.05 -34.39 -4.64
CA SER A 47 1.57 -35.75 -4.50
C SER A 47 3.04 -35.80 -4.90
N PRO A 48 3.98 -35.92 -3.95
CA PRO A 48 5.40 -36.03 -4.26
C PRO A 48 5.75 -37.31 -5.03
N SER A 49 5.10 -38.43 -4.72
CA SER A 49 5.33 -39.71 -5.39
C SER A 49 4.90 -39.68 -6.85
N GLU A 50 3.78 -39.03 -7.15
CA GLU A 50 3.26 -38.92 -8.51
C GLU A 50 3.79 -37.69 -9.26
N LYS A 51 4.49 -36.78 -8.57
CA LYS A 51 4.89 -35.46 -9.09
C LYS A 51 3.70 -34.74 -9.74
N ARG A 52 2.60 -34.62 -9.00
CA ARG A 52 1.34 -34.04 -9.50
C ARG A 52 0.73 -33.07 -8.50
N MET A 53 0.11 -32.03 -9.04
CA MET A 53 -0.74 -31.10 -8.30
C MET A 53 -2.19 -31.29 -8.75
N ASN A 54 -3.02 -31.84 -7.87
CA ASN A 54 -4.47 -31.91 -8.06
C ASN A 54 -5.07 -30.59 -7.57
N MET A 55 -5.76 -29.89 -8.46
CA MET A 55 -6.24 -28.53 -8.24
C MET A 55 -7.76 -28.48 -8.32
N THR A 56 -8.37 -27.76 -7.39
CA THR A 56 -9.80 -27.48 -7.41
C THR A 56 -9.99 -25.98 -7.23
N MET A 57 -10.56 -25.35 -8.26
CA MET A 57 -10.97 -23.96 -8.23
C MET A 57 -12.48 -23.89 -8.04
N SER A 58 -12.96 -23.02 -7.15
CA SER A 58 -14.38 -22.78 -6.98
C SER A 58 -14.71 -21.29 -6.97
N ALA A 59 -15.89 -20.95 -7.49
CA ALA A 59 -16.44 -19.59 -7.48
C ALA A 59 -17.92 -19.60 -7.11
N ASN A 60 -18.41 -18.49 -6.57
CA ASN A 60 -19.82 -18.33 -6.21
C ASN A 60 -20.68 -18.09 -7.45
N GLY A 61 -21.88 -18.68 -7.47
CA GLY A 61 -22.80 -18.63 -8.60
C GLY A 61 -22.42 -19.60 -9.73
N GLY A 62 -23.40 -19.86 -10.60
CA GLY A 62 -23.27 -20.84 -11.67
C GLY A 62 -24.64 -21.25 -12.23
N GLY A 63 -24.66 -22.35 -12.99
CA GLY A 63 -25.83 -22.81 -13.74
C GLY A 63 -26.18 -21.92 -14.95
N ALA A 64 -25.42 -20.84 -15.15
CA ALA A 64 -25.53 -19.88 -16.23
C ALA A 64 -24.16 -19.20 -16.44
N PRO A 65 -23.96 -18.48 -17.56
CA PRO A 65 -22.79 -17.64 -17.78
C PRO A 65 -22.44 -16.73 -16.59
N ILE A 66 -21.25 -16.92 -16.02
CA ILE A 66 -20.70 -16.14 -14.89
C ILE A 66 -19.38 -15.43 -15.24
N GLY A 67 -19.06 -15.39 -16.52
CA GLY A 67 -17.77 -14.96 -17.03
C GLY A 67 -16.69 -16.04 -16.86
N TRP A 68 -15.43 -15.66 -17.03
CA TRP A 68 -14.30 -16.59 -16.90
C TRP A 68 -13.46 -16.35 -15.66
N TYR A 69 -12.89 -17.43 -15.14
CA TYR A 69 -12.00 -17.50 -13.98
C TYR A 69 -10.73 -18.27 -14.37
N SER A 70 -9.61 -17.96 -13.73
CA SER A 70 -8.35 -18.64 -14.02
C SER A 70 -7.43 -18.69 -12.84
N VAL A 71 -6.63 -19.76 -12.79
CA VAL A 71 -5.48 -19.93 -11.92
C VAL A 71 -4.27 -20.32 -12.76
N GLY A 72 -3.13 -19.70 -12.49
CA GLY A 72 -1.84 -20.01 -13.08
C GLY A 72 -0.78 -20.36 -12.04
N THR A 73 0.18 -21.22 -12.40
CA THR A 73 1.35 -21.50 -11.56
C THR A 73 2.35 -20.35 -11.63
N GLY A 74 3.16 -20.17 -10.58
CA GLY A 74 4.22 -19.16 -10.55
C GLY A 74 3.77 -17.80 -10.00
N LYS A 75 4.63 -16.79 -10.15
CA LYS A 75 4.46 -15.46 -9.54
C LYS A 75 3.90 -14.40 -10.50
N GLN A 76 3.95 -14.66 -11.81
CA GLN A 76 3.61 -13.72 -12.87
C GLN A 76 3.03 -14.47 -14.06
N MET A 77 2.44 -13.75 -15.02
CA MET A 77 1.85 -14.37 -16.22
C MET A 77 2.90 -15.02 -17.11
N ASP A 78 4.03 -14.36 -17.32
CA ASP A 78 5.09 -14.88 -18.18
C ASP A 78 5.64 -16.22 -17.67
N GLY A 79 5.58 -17.24 -18.51
CA GLY A 79 5.96 -18.62 -18.20
C GLY A 79 4.92 -19.41 -17.39
N SER A 80 3.76 -18.84 -17.08
CA SER A 80 2.75 -19.49 -16.25
C SER A 80 1.96 -20.55 -17.03
N ASN A 81 1.78 -21.71 -16.40
CA ASN A 81 0.83 -22.73 -16.85
C ASN A 81 -0.53 -22.46 -16.18
N MET A 82 -1.53 -22.16 -16.99
CA MET A 82 -2.82 -21.66 -16.53
C MET A 82 -3.95 -22.63 -16.84
N MET A 83 -4.91 -22.73 -15.93
CA MET A 83 -6.22 -23.28 -16.19
C MET A 83 -7.24 -22.15 -16.18
N LEU A 84 -8.01 -22.04 -17.26
CA LEU A 84 -9.16 -21.15 -17.37
C LEU A 84 -10.42 -21.97 -17.28
N GLY A 85 -11.43 -21.42 -16.62
CA GLY A 85 -12.73 -22.05 -16.42
C GLY A 85 -13.87 -21.06 -16.61
N TRP A 86 -14.92 -21.46 -17.32
CA TRP A 86 -16.17 -20.71 -17.41
C TRP A 86 -17.36 -21.68 -17.52
N VAL A 87 -18.57 -21.12 -17.53
CA VAL A 87 -19.81 -21.84 -17.74
C VAL A 87 -20.36 -21.41 -19.09
N ASP A 88 -20.63 -22.37 -19.98
CA ASP A 88 -21.22 -22.05 -21.28
C ASP A 88 -22.70 -21.68 -21.18
N THR A 89 -23.33 -21.37 -22.31
CA THR A 89 -24.74 -21.01 -22.37
C THR A 89 -25.69 -22.15 -22.00
N ASP A 90 -25.21 -23.40 -22.04
CA ASP A 90 -25.97 -24.60 -21.67
C ASP A 90 -25.79 -24.97 -20.19
N GLY A 91 -25.06 -24.15 -19.42
CA GLY A 91 -24.77 -24.39 -18.01
C GLY A 91 -23.64 -25.40 -17.77
N LYS A 92 -22.90 -25.81 -18.81
CA LYS A 92 -21.81 -26.77 -18.69
C LYS A 92 -20.50 -26.07 -18.37
N VAL A 93 -19.69 -26.75 -17.58
CA VAL A 93 -18.36 -26.29 -17.19
C VAL A 93 -17.38 -26.51 -18.35
N VAL A 94 -16.72 -25.44 -18.78
CA VAL A 94 -15.65 -25.49 -19.78
C VAL A 94 -14.32 -25.20 -19.09
N MET A 95 -13.29 -25.99 -19.42
CA MET A 95 -11.92 -25.82 -18.95
C MET A 95 -10.95 -25.71 -20.12
N SER A 96 -10.00 -24.78 -20.02
CA SER A 96 -9.01 -24.50 -21.05
C SER A 96 -7.64 -24.32 -20.40
N GLN A 97 -6.74 -25.28 -20.62
CA GLN A 97 -5.35 -25.09 -20.26
C GLN A 97 -4.69 -24.14 -21.27
N ARG A 98 -3.93 -23.16 -20.77
CA ARG A 98 -3.22 -22.18 -21.59
C ARG A 98 -1.84 -21.89 -21.02
N THR A 99 -0.95 -21.41 -21.89
CA THR A 99 0.38 -20.93 -21.49
C THR A 99 0.52 -19.46 -21.86
N ALA A 100 1.09 -18.67 -20.96
CA ALA A 100 1.39 -17.27 -21.21
C ALA A 100 2.91 -17.08 -21.40
N THR A 101 3.28 -16.32 -22.44
CA THR A 101 4.68 -16.00 -22.80
C THR A 101 5.02 -14.53 -22.51
N GLY A 102 4.27 -13.93 -21.58
CA GLY A 102 4.34 -12.51 -21.25
C GLY A 102 3.07 -12.02 -20.56
N HIS A 103 2.93 -10.70 -20.49
CA HIS A 103 1.70 -10.03 -20.04
C HIS A 103 0.71 -9.85 -21.21
N VAL A 104 0.52 -10.91 -21.99
CA VAL A 104 -0.34 -10.97 -23.17
C VAL A 104 -1.41 -12.04 -22.99
N SER A 105 -2.42 -12.05 -23.87
CA SER A 105 -3.46 -13.10 -23.84
C SER A 105 -2.81 -14.49 -23.89
N PRO A 106 -3.09 -15.38 -22.92
CA PRO A 106 -2.55 -16.73 -22.91
C PRO A 106 -2.95 -17.50 -24.17
N SER A 107 -2.01 -18.26 -24.72
CA SER A 107 -2.20 -19.08 -25.92
C SER A 107 -2.76 -20.45 -25.55
N SER A 108 -3.59 -21.02 -26.42
CA SER A 108 -4.01 -22.43 -26.35
C SER A 108 -2.93 -23.41 -26.82
N THR A 109 -1.82 -22.91 -27.38
CA THR A 109 -0.62 -23.71 -27.60
C THR A 109 0.10 -23.89 -26.27
N ILE A 110 -0.02 -25.07 -25.69
CA ILE A 110 0.50 -25.39 -24.36
C ILE A 110 1.98 -25.79 -24.49
N THR A 111 2.87 -25.06 -23.82
CA THR A 111 4.30 -25.41 -23.73
C THR A 111 4.61 -26.28 -22.50
N ALA A 112 3.75 -26.20 -21.49
CA ALA A 112 3.83 -27.02 -20.29
C ALA A 112 3.30 -28.45 -20.54
N LEU A 113 3.47 -29.33 -19.55
CA LEU A 113 2.83 -30.65 -19.61
C LEU A 113 1.30 -30.52 -19.61
N ALA A 114 0.64 -31.37 -20.39
CA ALA A 114 -0.81 -31.37 -20.51
C ALA A 114 -1.50 -31.72 -19.17
N ALA A 115 -2.53 -30.96 -18.83
CA ALA A 115 -3.36 -31.18 -17.65
C ALA A 115 -4.28 -32.37 -17.87
N ASN A 116 -4.58 -33.09 -16.79
CA ASN A 116 -5.72 -34.01 -16.79
C ASN A 116 -6.94 -33.29 -16.24
N LEU A 117 -8.01 -33.18 -17.05
CA LEU A 117 -9.26 -32.60 -16.60
C LEU A 117 -10.05 -33.64 -15.79
N GLU A 118 -10.79 -33.19 -14.77
CA GLU A 118 -11.64 -34.06 -13.95
C GLU A 118 -13.13 -33.66 -14.09
N PRO A 119 -13.81 -34.01 -15.21
CA PRO A 119 -15.20 -33.61 -15.45
C PRO A 119 -16.18 -34.10 -14.39
N LYS A 120 -15.93 -35.27 -13.78
CA LYS A 120 -16.79 -35.81 -12.72
C LYS A 120 -16.75 -34.99 -11.43
N HIS A 121 -15.67 -34.24 -11.23
CA HIS A 121 -15.48 -33.34 -10.08
C HIS A 121 -15.67 -31.87 -10.45
N SER A 122 -16.03 -31.58 -11.70
CA SER A 122 -16.29 -30.24 -12.21
C SER A 122 -17.79 -30.08 -12.48
N PHE A 123 -18.43 -29.11 -11.84
CA PHE A 123 -19.88 -28.90 -11.96
C PHE A 123 -20.24 -27.43 -11.77
N SER A 124 -21.42 -27.04 -12.26
CA SER A 124 -21.97 -25.70 -12.07
C SER A 124 -23.45 -25.79 -11.72
N ASN A 125 -23.88 -25.03 -10.73
CA ASN A 125 -25.27 -24.87 -10.34
C ASN A 125 -25.50 -23.46 -9.78
N SER A 126 -26.72 -23.15 -9.35
CA SER A 126 -27.06 -21.80 -8.86
C SER A 126 -26.26 -21.35 -7.63
N SER A 127 -25.73 -22.27 -6.81
CA SER A 127 -24.95 -21.94 -5.62
C SER A 127 -23.46 -21.72 -5.93
N GLY A 128 -22.90 -22.41 -6.91
CA GLY A 128 -21.48 -22.28 -7.23
C GLY A 128 -21.03 -23.09 -8.43
N THR A 129 -19.81 -22.80 -8.85
CA THR A 129 -19.11 -23.52 -9.91
C THR A 129 -17.78 -24.04 -9.41
N VAL A 130 -17.48 -25.29 -9.75
CA VAL A 130 -16.24 -25.99 -9.40
C VAL A 130 -15.58 -26.49 -10.68
N TRP A 131 -14.28 -26.22 -10.80
CA TRP A 131 -13.40 -26.71 -11.85
C TRP A 131 -12.30 -27.55 -11.19
N ALA A 132 -12.15 -28.79 -11.61
CA ALA A 132 -11.17 -29.73 -11.07
C ALA A 132 -10.27 -30.27 -12.19
N TRP A 133 -8.96 -30.23 -11.96
CA TRP A 133 -7.95 -30.73 -12.89
C TRP A 133 -6.69 -31.13 -12.12
N SER A 134 -5.72 -31.69 -12.83
CA SER A 134 -4.37 -31.90 -12.30
C SER A 134 -3.30 -31.43 -13.28
N PHE A 135 -2.23 -30.84 -12.73
CA PHE A 135 -1.01 -30.57 -13.47
C PHE A 135 0.06 -31.59 -13.10
N PRO A 136 0.59 -32.35 -14.08
CA PRO A 136 1.83 -33.08 -13.88
C PRO A 136 3.01 -32.11 -13.78
N MET A 137 3.97 -32.43 -12.93
CA MET A 137 5.19 -31.66 -12.73
C MET A 137 6.34 -32.32 -13.49
N SER A 138 7.09 -31.51 -14.23
CA SER A 138 8.33 -31.99 -14.87
C SER A 138 9.42 -32.27 -13.84
N GLY A 139 10.39 -33.12 -14.18
CA GLY A 139 11.52 -33.44 -13.29
C GLY A 139 12.42 -32.24 -12.97
N SER A 140 12.34 -31.16 -13.76
CA SER A 140 13.07 -29.90 -13.59
C SER A 140 12.33 -28.85 -12.76
N GLU A 141 11.06 -29.06 -12.44
CA GLU A 141 10.30 -28.14 -11.59
C GLU A 141 10.72 -28.25 -10.13
N THR A 142 10.77 -27.10 -9.45
CA THR A 142 11.10 -27.07 -8.03
C THR A 142 9.98 -27.70 -7.20
N THR A 143 10.37 -28.55 -6.25
CA THR A 143 9.44 -29.11 -5.29
C THR A 143 8.67 -27.99 -4.57
N PRO A 144 7.34 -28.09 -4.45
CA PRO A 144 6.55 -27.12 -3.72
C PRO A 144 7.05 -26.91 -2.30
N SER A 145 6.92 -25.67 -1.81
CA SER A 145 7.42 -25.25 -0.50
C SER A 145 6.29 -24.68 0.36
N LYS A 146 6.67 -24.19 1.56
CA LYS A 146 5.78 -23.42 2.45
C LYS A 146 5.17 -22.18 1.80
N SER A 147 5.75 -21.72 0.69
CA SER A 147 5.32 -20.54 -0.05
C SER A 147 5.29 -20.84 -1.55
N THR A 148 4.41 -21.74 -1.97
CA THR A 148 4.23 -22.08 -3.38
C THR A 148 3.36 -21.02 -4.06
N PRO A 149 3.88 -20.31 -5.08
CA PRO A 149 3.17 -19.18 -5.68
C PRO A 149 2.20 -19.61 -6.78
N PHE A 150 1.03 -18.97 -6.79
CA PHE A 150 0.06 -19.02 -7.86
C PHE A 150 -0.43 -17.61 -8.19
N ILE A 151 -0.96 -17.45 -9.39
CA ILE A 151 -1.68 -16.24 -9.81
C ILE A 151 -3.12 -16.61 -10.14
N TRP A 152 -4.02 -15.64 -10.02
CA TRP A 152 -5.42 -15.81 -10.39
C TRP A 152 -5.94 -14.60 -11.14
N ALA A 153 -6.96 -14.83 -11.95
CA ALA A 153 -7.62 -13.79 -12.72
C ALA A 153 -9.09 -14.13 -12.96
N ALA A 154 -9.92 -13.11 -13.15
CA ALA A 154 -11.32 -13.26 -13.50
C ALA A 154 -11.80 -12.09 -14.36
N ASN A 155 -12.75 -12.36 -15.25
CA ASN A 155 -13.58 -11.37 -15.90
C ASN A 155 -15.05 -11.82 -15.84
N LYS A 156 -15.81 -11.25 -14.92
CA LYS A 156 -17.23 -11.57 -14.73
C LYS A 156 -18.14 -11.01 -15.84
N ASN A 157 -17.62 -10.11 -16.67
CA ASN A 157 -18.35 -9.44 -17.75
C ASN A 157 -18.04 -10.03 -19.14
N ASP A 158 -17.25 -11.10 -19.19
CA ASP A 158 -16.86 -11.75 -20.43
C ASP A 158 -17.04 -13.26 -20.30
N ASN A 159 -18.07 -13.78 -20.98
CA ASN A 159 -18.31 -15.22 -21.05
C ASN A 159 -17.83 -15.74 -22.40
N PRO A 160 -16.71 -16.47 -22.46
CA PRO A 160 -16.19 -17.01 -23.71
C PRO A 160 -17.17 -18.00 -24.35
N ALA A 161 -16.98 -18.27 -25.64
CA ALA A 161 -17.70 -19.34 -26.33
C ALA A 161 -17.40 -20.71 -25.70
N SER A 162 -18.23 -21.73 -25.95
CA SER A 162 -18.09 -23.07 -25.37
C SER A 162 -16.82 -23.84 -25.78
N SER A 163 -16.08 -23.34 -26.77
CA SER A 163 -14.81 -23.96 -27.20
C SER A 163 -13.66 -23.68 -26.24
N THR A 164 -12.84 -24.69 -25.93
CA THR A 164 -11.62 -24.53 -25.12
C THR A 164 -10.61 -23.55 -25.73
N THR A 165 -10.68 -23.27 -27.03
CA THR A 165 -9.83 -22.30 -27.73
C THR A 165 -10.47 -20.91 -27.90
N ALA A 166 -11.63 -20.66 -27.27
CA ALA A 166 -12.34 -19.40 -27.38
C ALA A 166 -11.46 -18.20 -26.99
N GLN A 167 -11.58 -17.10 -27.74
CA GLN A 167 -10.94 -15.86 -27.36
C GLN A 167 -11.54 -15.34 -26.06
N ILE A 168 -10.69 -14.77 -25.21
CA ILE A 168 -11.07 -14.20 -23.92
C ILE A 168 -10.70 -12.71 -23.91
N LYS A 169 -11.49 -11.90 -23.24
CA LYS A 169 -11.12 -10.51 -22.94
C LYS A 169 -10.24 -10.47 -21.70
N ARG A 170 -9.43 -9.42 -21.61
CA ARG A 170 -8.56 -9.16 -20.46
C ARG A 170 -9.34 -9.22 -19.14
N HIS A 171 -8.72 -9.80 -18.11
CA HIS A 171 -9.29 -9.84 -16.76
C HIS A 171 -9.60 -8.45 -16.21
N THR A 172 -10.64 -8.37 -15.38
CA THR A 172 -11.00 -7.17 -14.61
C THR A 172 -10.62 -7.27 -13.13
N ALA A 173 -10.39 -8.48 -12.64
CA ALA A 173 -9.88 -8.78 -11.31
C ALA A 173 -8.75 -9.80 -11.42
N TYR A 174 -7.66 -9.60 -10.69
CA TYR A 174 -6.50 -10.49 -10.73
C TYR A 174 -5.63 -10.28 -9.50
N GLY A 175 -4.75 -11.23 -9.23
CA GLY A 175 -3.78 -11.13 -8.16
C GLY A 175 -2.91 -12.36 -8.05
N SER A 176 -2.17 -12.44 -6.96
CA SER A 176 -1.37 -13.60 -6.57
C SER A 176 -2.03 -14.31 -5.40
N MET A 177 -1.66 -15.56 -5.17
CA MET A 177 -1.93 -16.29 -3.94
C MET A 177 -0.76 -17.22 -3.64
N THR A 178 -0.69 -17.69 -2.40
CA THR A 178 0.39 -18.56 -1.96
C THR A 178 -0.21 -19.67 -1.11
N LEU A 179 0.23 -20.89 -1.37
CA LEU A 179 -0.19 -22.08 -0.64
C LEU A 179 1.04 -22.73 0.03
N ASP A 180 0.85 -23.21 1.26
CA ASP A 180 1.83 -24.02 1.98
C ASP A 180 1.62 -25.50 1.66
N LEU A 181 2.29 -25.96 0.61
CA LEU A 181 2.20 -27.35 0.15
C LEU A 181 3.19 -28.28 0.91
N THR A 182 3.50 -27.93 2.16
CA THR A 182 4.19 -28.81 3.13
C THR A 182 3.27 -29.24 4.28
N LYS A 183 2.04 -28.73 4.32
CA LYS A 183 1.01 -29.13 5.27
C LYS A 183 0.48 -30.53 4.91
N PRO A 184 0.52 -31.52 5.82
CA PRO A 184 -0.03 -32.84 5.57
C PRO A 184 -1.50 -32.75 5.13
N TYR A 185 -1.85 -33.53 4.12
CA TYR A 185 -3.23 -33.65 3.68
C TYR A 185 -4.01 -34.53 4.65
N ASP A 186 -4.99 -33.96 5.34
CA ASP A 186 -5.93 -34.70 6.16
C ASP A 186 -7.22 -34.95 5.37
N ALA A 187 -7.45 -36.19 4.96
CA ALA A 187 -8.67 -36.60 4.29
C ALA A 187 -9.93 -36.48 5.19
N SER A 188 -9.75 -36.47 6.52
CA SER A 188 -10.82 -36.41 7.52
C SER A 188 -11.41 -35.00 7.66
N ALA A 189 -10.63 -33.96 7.36
CA ALA A 189 -11.11 -32.58 7.28
C ALA A 189 -12.04 -32.34 6.07
N SER A 190 -12.09 -33.29 5.12
CA SER A 190 -13.03 -33.31 4.00
C SER A 190 -14.22 -34.26 4.20
N SER A 191 -14.37 -34.91 5.36
CA SER A 191 -15.38 -35.97 5.57
C SER A 191 -16.10 -35.95 6.94
N SER A 192 -16.28 -34.79 7.58
CA SER A 192 -17.18 -34.69 8.74
C SER A 192 -18.67 -34.59 8.35
N SER A 193 -19.14 -35.51 7.51
CA SER A 193 -20.56 -35.86 7.40
C SER A 193 -20.73 -37.30 6.86
N SER A 194 -20.30 -38.28 7.64
CA SER A 194 -20.74 -39.66 7.49
C SER A 194 -22.14 -39.82 8.10
N GLY A 195 -23.16 -39.69 7.25
CA GLY A 195 -24.52 -40.16 7.50
C GLY A 195 -24.88 -41.17 6.42
N SER A 196 -25.24 -42.38 6.85
CA SER A 196 -25.68 -43.51 6.04
C SER A 196 -26.93 -43.24 5.21
N ASP A 197 -27.03 -44.01 4.12
CA ASP A 197 -28.19 -44.37 3.30
C ASP A 197 -28.65 -43.52 2.09
N THR A 198 -28.61 -44.22 0.94
CA THR A 198 -29.53 -44.26 -0.21
C THR A 198 -30.01 -42.96 -0.86
N GLY A 199 -29.45 -42.71 -2.05
CA GLY A 199 -30.21 -42.40 -3.28
C GLY A 199 -31.21 -41.25 -3.25
N SER A 200 -30.74 -40.03 -3.53
CA SER A 200 -31.43 -39.00 -4.34
C SER A 200 -30.55 -37.76 -4.34
N GLY A 201 -30.45 -37.06 -5.48
CA GLY A 201 -29.65 -35.85 -5.61
C GLY A 201 -30.07 -34.78 -4.61
N THR A 202 -29.11 -34.29 -3.82
CA THR A 202 -29.30 -33.14 -2.92
C THR A 202 -28.21 -32.12 -3.16
N ALA A 203 -28.66 -30.88 -3.38
CA ALA A 203 -27.84 -29.74 -3.73
C ALA A 203 -26.75 -29.45 -2.70
N VAL A 204 -25.53 -29.22 -3.19
CA VAL A 204 -24.42 -28.67 -2.41
C VAL A 204 -24.76 -27.22 -2.06
N ASN A 205 -25.16 -26.96 -0.83
CA ASN A 205 -25.32 -25.61 -0.33
C ASN A 205 -23.92 -24.99 -0.13
N PRO A 206 -23.68 -23.75 -0.58
CA PRO A 206 -22.40 -23.09 -0.39
C PRO A 206 -22.25 -22.79 1.11
N ALA A 207 -21.05 -23.02 1.64
CA ALA A 207 -20.74 -22.73 3.02
C ALA A 207 -20.95 -21.23 3.30
N THR A 208 -22.11 -20.88 3.86
CA THR A 208 -22.28 -19.62 4.58
C THR A 208 -21.47 -19.74 5.86
N GLY A 209 -20.23 -19.24 5.82
CA GLY A 209 -19.32 -19.16 6.95
C GLY A 209 -19.86 -18.21 8.02
N ALA A 210 -20.82 -18.68 8.81
CA ALA A 210 -21.14 -18.17 10.14
C ALA A 210 -20.66 -19.22 11.15
N GLY A 211 -19.34 -19.33 11.29
CA GLY A 211 -18.70 -20.26 12.21
C GLY A 211 -17.44 -19.61 12.76
N ASN A 212 -17.49 -19.28 14.05
CA ASN A 212 -16.45 -18.70 14.90
C ASN A 212 -15.04 -18.63 14.28
N GLU A 213 -14.63 -17.40 13.95
CA GLU A 213 -13.26 -17.03 13.58
C GLU A 213 -12.28 -17.51 14.66
N LYS A 214 -11.76 -18.73 14.51
CA LYS A 214 -10.48 -19.08 15.11
C LYS A 214 -9.42 -18.33 14.31
N GLN A 215 -8.99 -17.21 14.88
CA GLN A 215 -7.83 -16.40 14.54
C GLN A 215 -6.78 -17.21 13.79
N SER A 216 -6.79 -17.10 12.46
CA SER A 216 -5.78 -17.71 11.61
C SER A 216 -4.45 -17.09 12.00
N ASN A 217 -3.50 -17.90 12.47
CA ASN A 217 -2.13 -17.42 12.70
C ASN A 217 -1.56 -16.95 11.37
N ARG A 218 -1.45 -15.62 11.24
CA ARG A 218 -1.14 -14.88 10.01
C ARG A 218 0.33 -15.07 9.68
N ILE A 219 0.65 -15.92 8.71
CA ILE A 219 2.02 -16.00 8.19
C ILE A 219 2.22 -14.81 7.24
N LEU A 220 2.89 -13.77 7.75
CA LEU A 220 3.31 -12.61 6.97
C LEU A 220 4.47 -13.01 6.04
N ASN A 221 4.20 -13.25 4.76
CA ASN A 221 5.24 -13.33 3.73
C ASN A 221 5.86 -11.95 3.48
N ARG A 222 7.10 -11.87 2.97
CA ARG A 222 7.83 -10.63 2.63
C ARG A 222 6.95 -9.66 1.83
N SER A 223 6.17 -10.18 0.88
CA SER A 223 5.24 -9.40 0.07
C SER A 223 4.19 -8.65 0.91
N ASN A 224 3.49 -9.39 1.78
CA ASN A 224 2.51 -8.82 2.70
C ASN A 224 3.15 -7.80 3.65
N ASN A 225 4.37 -8.06 4.13
CA ASN A 225 5.09 -7.12 4.98
C ASN A 225 5.41 -5.80 4.26
N LEU A 226 5.84 -5.86 3.01
CA LEU A 226 6.13 -4.66 2.22
C LEU A 226 4.86 -3.87 1.88
N ILE A 227 3.75 -4.54 1.53
CA ILE A 227 2.45 -3.90 1.30
C ILE A 227 1.91 -3.25 2.58
N ILE A 228 1.97 -3.95 3.71
CA ILE A 228 1.53 -3.40 5.01
C ILE A 228 2.42 -2.21 5.41
N ALA A 229 3.73 -2.31 5.23
CA ALA A 229 4.65 -1.21 5.53
C ALA A 229 4.39 0.01 4.62
N HIS A 230 4.12 -0.20 3.32
CA HIS A 230 3.67 0.85 2.41
C HIS A 230 2.36 1.51 2.92
N MET A 231 1.37 0.71 3.29
CA MET A 231 0.09 1.23 3.80
C MET A 231 0.26 2.05 5.07
N VAL A 232 0.99 1.53 6.07
CA VAL A 232 1.23 2.22 7.34
C VAL A 232 1.97 3.54 7.13
N THR A 233 3.03 3.52 6.31
CA THR A 233 3.80 4.75 6.02
C THR A 233 2.96 5.80 5.30
N MET A 234 2.10 5.38 4.35
CA MET A 234 1.19 6.29 3.64
C MET A 234 0.08 6.84 4.56
N ILE A 235 -0.46 6.05 5.48
CA ILE A 235 -1.43 6.53 6.47
C ILE A 235 -0.79 7.58 7.39
N VAL A 236 0.40 7.30 7.93
CA VAL A 236 1.12 8.24 8.79
C VAL A 236 1.40 9.55 8.04
N ALA A 237 1.86 9.49 6.79
CA ALA A 237 2.09 10.68 6.00
C ALA A 237 0.81 11.47 5.71
N TRP A 238 -0.18 10.85 5.06
CA TRP A 238 -1.32 11.55 4.46
C TRP A 238 -2.49 11.80 5.41
N TYR A 239 -2.65 11.01 6.47
CA TYR A 239 -3.75 11.15 7.42
C TYR A 239 -3.34 11.80 8.74
N ILE A 240 -2.04 11.87 9.03
CA ILE A 240 -1.53 12.45 10.28
C ILE A 240 -0.64 13.66 9.97
N LEU A 241 0.52 13.45 9.34
CA LEU A 241 1.55 14.49 9.22
C LEU A 241 1.14 15.64 8.30
N VAL A 242 0.65 15.35 7.09
CA VAL A 242 0.22 16.37 6.12
C VAL A 242 -0.96 17.19 6.65
N PRO A 243 -2.06 16.59 7.14
CA PRO A 243 -3.13 17.30 7.84
C PRO A 243 -2.64 18.19 8.99
N ALA A 244 -1.78 17.66 9.88
CA ALA A 244 -1.24 18.42 10.98
C ALA A 244 -0.45 19.64 10.50
N ALA A 245 0.41 19.48 9.49
CA ALA A 245 1.16 20.59 8.90
C ALA A 245 0.23 21.65 8.29
N ILE A 246 -0.84 21.24 7.59
CA ILE A 246 -1.83 22.15 7.01
C ILE A 246 -2.55 22.95 8.11
N LEU A 247 -2.99 22.30 9.18
CA LEU A 247 -3.64 22.98 10.30
C LEU A 247 -2.68 23.93 11.03
N ILE A 248 -1.42 23.54 11.23
CA ILE A 248 -0.39 24.44 11.79
C ILE A 248 -0.18 25.66 10.89
N GLY A 249 -0.18 25.48 9.56
CA GLY A 249 -0.10 26.59 8.61
C GLY A 249 -1.33 27.51 8.63
N ARG A 250 -2.49 26.99 9.04
CA ARG A 250 -3.75 27.75 9.17
C ARG A 250 -3.84 28.49 10.50
N PHE A 251 -3.77 27.77 11.62
CA PHE A 251 -3.93 28.32 12.97
C PHE A 251 -2.67 29.05 13.45
N GLY A 252 -1.50 28.53 13.14
CA GLY A 252 -0.23 29.08 13.60
C GLY A 252 -0.01 30.51 13.10
N ARG A 253 -0.51 30.89 11.92
CA ARG A 253 -0.44 32.28 11.41
C ARG A 253 -0.93 33.34 12.40
N ALA A 254 -1.93 33.01 13.21
CA ALA A 254 -2.49 33.93 14.21
C ALA A 254 -1.91 33.72 15.63
N LEU A 255 -1.27 32.57 15.89
CA LEU A 255 -0.98 32.09 17.24
C LEU A 255 0.52 31.98 17.57
N PHE A 256 1.38 31.55 16.64
CA PHE A 256 2.80 31.30 16.89
C PHE A 256 3.65 31.24 15.60
N THR A 257 4.95 31.00 15.71
CA THR A 257 5.86 30.87 14.56
C THR A 257 5.60 29.58 13.77
N TRP A 258 4.72 29.67 12.76
CA TRP A 258 4.18 28.50 12.06
C TRP A 258 5.08 27.94 10.95
N PHE A 259 5.85 28.78 10.24
CA PHE A 259 6.53 28.38 9.00
C PHE A 259 7.61 27.30 9.21
N PRO A 260 8.54 27.42 10.19
CA PRO A 260 9.53 26.38 10.43
C PRO A 260 8.88 25.05 10.83
N VAL A 261 7.81 25.10 11.63
CA VAL A 261 7.07 23.91 12.08
C VAL A 261 6.37 23.24 10.89
N HIS A 262 5.64 24.01 10.09
CA HIS A 262 5.00 23.52 8.86
C HIS A 262 6.03 22.87 7.93
N ARG A 263 7.14 23.56 7.64
CA ARG A 263 8.19 23.05 6.75
C ARG A 263 8.79 21.75 7.26
N ASN A 264 9.16 21.69 8.54
CA ASN A 264 9.82 20.51 9.10
C ASN A 264 8.88 19.29 9.11
N ILE A 265 7.60 19.48 9.46
CA ILE A 265 6.61 18.38 9.41
C ILE A 265 6.38 17.93 7.96
N GLN A 266 6.33 18.85 6.99
CA GLN A 266 6.20 18.48 5.57
C GLN A 266 7.41 17.71 5.03
N ILE A 267 8.63 18.04 5.49
CA ILE A 267 9.84 17.28 5.15
C ILE A 267 9.74 15.86 5.72
N VAL A 268 9.33 15.71 6.98
CA VAL A 268 9.13 14.38 7.58
C VAL A 268 8.04 13.61 6.82
N ALA A 269 6.91 14.24 6.51
CA ALA A 269 5.85 13.62 5.71
C ALA A 269 6.36 13.15 4.35
N PHE A 270 7.15 13.99 3.66
CA PHE A 270 7.78 13.63 2.39
C PHE A 270 8.66 12.39 2.51
N LEU A 271 9.48 12.27 3.57
CA LEU A 271 10.31 11.08 3.80
C LEU A 271 9.46 9.81 3.96
N PHE A 272 8.34 9.88 4.70
CA PHE A 272 7.42 8.75 4.81
C PHE A 272 6.79 8.37 3.46
N VAL A 273 6.37 9.35 2.65
CA VAL A 273 5.84 9.09 1.30
C VAL A 273 6.93 8.48 0.41
N LEU A 274 8.16 8.98 0.46
CA LEU A 274 9.28 8.46 -0.31
C LEU A 274 9.61 7.01 0.08
N ILE A 275 9.69 6.72 1.38
CA ILE A 275 9.91 5.36 1.89
C ILE A 275 8.78 4.44 1.43
N GLY A 276 7.52 4.84 1.58
CA GLY A 276 6.39 4.04 1.14
C GLY A 276 6.39 3.79 -0.37
N LEU A 277 6.77 4.77 -1.19
CA LEU A 277 6.92 4.59 -2.64
C LEU A 277 8.03 3.58 -2.97
N ILE A 278 9.18 3.67 -2.29
CA ILE A 278 10.28 2.71 -2.48
C ILE A 278 9.83 1.30 -2.10
N LEU A 279 9.14 1.13 -0.97
CA LEU A 279 8.65 -0.17 -0.50
C LEU A 279 7.76 -0.86 -1.54
N ILE A 280 6.83 -0.13 -2.16
CA ILE A 280 5.92 -0.73 -3.14
C ILE A 280 6.61 -0.98 -4.50
N ILE A 281 7.59 -0.18 -4.88
CA ILE A 281 8.42 -0.46 -6.08
C ILE A 281 9.24 -1.73 -5.87
N VAL A 282 9.88 -1.87 -4.71
CA VAL A 282 10.63 -3.09 -4.34
C VAL A 282 9.73 -4.30 -4.32
N GLU A 283 8.50 -4.14 -3.85
CA GLU A 283 7.52 -5.22 -3.83
C GLU A 283 7.10 -5.69 -5.22
N VAL A 284 6.87 -4.76 -6.16
CA VAL A 284 6.53 -5.11 -7.55
C VAL A 284 7.70 -5.79 -8.26
N GLY A 285 8.94 -5.50 -7.87
CA GLY A 285 10.13 -6.14 -8.44
C GLY A 285 10.29 -5.85 -9.93
N SER A 286 10.53 -6.87 -10.75
CA SER A 286 10.63 -6.74 -12.22
C SER A 286 9.29 -6.76 -12.95
N GLY A 287 8.17 -6.68 -12.22
CA GLY A 287 6.83 -6.65 -12.81
C GLY A 287 6.47 -5.34 -13.49
N THR A 288 5.27 -5.26 -14.05
CA THR A 288 4.76 -4.01 -14.63
C THR A 288 4.48 -2.98 -13.53
N HIS A 289 5.30 -1.94 -13.45
CA HIS A 289 5.06 -0.83 -12.53
C HIS A 289 3.94 0.09 -13.05
N PHE A 290 3.17 0.66 -12.13
CA PHE A 290 2.20 1.72 -12.41
C PHE A 290 1.04 1.35 -13.37
N ASP A 291 0.60 0.09 -13.42
CA ASP A 291 -0.52 -0.28 -14.31
C ASP A 291 -1.92 0.08 -13.74
N SER A 292 -2.05 0.10 -12.42
CA SER A 292 -3.33 0.43 -11.75
C SER A 292 -3.59 1.93 -11.66
N MET A 293 -4.87 2.32 -11.59
CA MET A 293 -5.28 3.72 -11.37
C MET A 293 -4.65 4.28 -10.08
N HIS A 294 -4.66 3.50 -9.00
CA HIS A 294 -4.04 3.85 -7.72
C HIS A 294 -2.54 4.17 -7.86
N ALA A 295 -1.81 3.36 -8.62
CA ALA A 295 -0.38 3.55 -8.80
C ALA A 295 -0.09 4.80 -9.67
N LYS A 296 -0.84 5.01 -10.75
CA LYS A 296 -0.71 6.21 -11.62
C LYS A 296 -1.02 7.49 -10.86
N VAL A 297 -2.15 7.51 -10.14
CA VAL A 297 -2.57 8.67 -9.33
C VAL A 297 -1.60 8.90 -8.17
N GLY A 298 -1.16 7.84 -7.47
CA GLY A 298 -0.17 7.92 -6.40
C GLY A 298 1.16 8.53 -6.85
N LEU A 299 1.67 8.12 -8.02
CA LEU A 299 2.87 8.71 -8.61
C LEU A 299 2.68 10.19 -8.96
N ALA A 300 1.54 10.54 -9.58
CA ALA A 300 1.22 11.93 -9.90
C ALA A 300 1.18 12.82 -8.64
N ILE A 301 0.55 12.34 -7.57
CA ILE A 301 0.50 13.04 -6.27
C ILE A 301 1.91 13.23 -5.70
N PHE A 302 2.77 12.21 -5.77
CA PHE A 302 4.16 12.30 -5.32
C PHE A 302 4.96 13.36 -6.10
N ILE A 303 4.84 13.38 -7.43
CA ILE A 303 5.48 14.39 -8.28
C ILE A 303 4.98 15.79 -7.93
N ILE A 304 3.65 15.96 -7.77
CA ILE A 304 3.09 17.26 -7.38
C ILE A 304 3.55 17.66 -5.98
N MET A 305 3.76 16.73 -5.06
CA MET A 305 4.31 17.01 -3.73
C MET A 305 5.72 17.62 -3.81
N LEU A 306 6.59 17.11 -4.69
CA LEU A 306 7.91 17.72 -4.94
C LEU A 306 7.78 19.16 -5.46
N VAL A 307 6.86 19.38 -6.41
CA VAL A 307 6.54 20.72 -6.91
C VAL A 307 6.02 21.61 -5.78
N GLN A 308 5.19 21.08 -4.87
CA GLN A 308 4.70 21.82 -3.70
C GLN A 308 5.81 22.23 -2.73
N MET A 309 6.81 21.39 -2.52
CA MET A 309 7.97 21.74 -1.69
C MET A 309 8.75 22.91 -2.30
N ALA A 310 8.98 22.89 -3.62
CA ALA A 310 9.62 23.99 -4.34
C ALA A 310 8.77 25.27 -4.30
N LEU A 311 7.46 25.17 -4.59
CA LEU A 311 6.53 26.28 -4.54
C LEU A 311 6.41 26.89 -3.13
N GLY A 312 6.44 26.07 -2.08
CA GLY A 312 6.44 26.54 -0.70
C GLY A 312 7.71 27.32 -0.34
N ALA A 313 8.87 26.81 -0.74
CA ALA A 313 10.17 27.46 -0.50
C ALA A 313 10.31 28.79 -1.25
N LEU A 314 9.91 28.82 -2.54
CA LEU A 314 9.93 30.03 -3.36
C LEU A 314 8.84 31.02 -2.91
N GLY A 315 7.62 30.52 -2.69
CA GLY A 315 6.47 31.30 -2.29
C GLY A 315 6.69 32.04 -0.97
N HIS A 316 7.42 31.45 -0.01
CA HIS A 316 7.70 32.12 1.25
C HIS A 316 8.50 33.42 1.07
N LYS A 317 9.37 33.51 0.06
CA LYS A 317 10.15 34.71 -0.26
C LYS A 317 9.34 35.79 -1.01
N THR A 318 8.16 35.45 -1.51
CA THR A 318 7.31 36.37 -2.28
C THR A 318 6.30 37.12 -1.41
N LYS A 319 5.63 38.11 -2.04
CA LYS A 319 4.55 38.89 -1.43
C LYS A 319 3.40 37.99 -0.94
N ARG A 320 2.63 38.43 0.06
CA ARG A 320 1.64 37.65 0.84
C ARG A 320 0.54 37.12 -0.03
N PHE A 321 0.10 37.97 -0.96
CA PHE A 321 -0.92 37.71 -1.95
C PHE A 321 -0.32 37.45 -3.35
N HIS A 322 0.97 37.15 -3.42
CA HIS A 322 1.58 36.76 -4.69
C HIS A 322 0.97 35.44 -5.20
N VAL A 323 0.82 35.33 -6.51
CA VAL A 323 0.16 34.20 -7.17
C VAL A 323 0.75 32.86 -6.74
N SER A 324 2.08 32.77 -6.58
CA SER A 324 2.76 31.54 -6.14
C SER A 324 2.25 31.01 -4.79
N ARG A 325 1.90 31.89 -3.84
CA ARG A 325 1.36 31.48 -2.53
C ARG A 325 -0.09 31.02 -2.62
N ILE A 326 -0.89 31.68 -3.46
CA ILE A 326 -2.28 31.28 -3.71
C ILE A 326 -2.29 29.89 -4.36
N VAL A 327 -1.48 29.71 -5.40
CA VAL A 327 -1.29 28.43 -6.10
C VAL A 327 -0.79 27.34 -5.15
N HIS A 328 0.16 27.64 -4.26
CA HIS A 328 0.64 26.70 -3.25
C HIS A 328 -0.49 26.21 -2.32
N VAL A 329 -1.35 27.11 -1.84
CA VAL A 329 -2.49 26.73 -0.99
C VAL A 329 -3.52 25.91 -1.76
N VAL A 330 -3.93 26.37 -2.95
CA VAL A 330 -4.97 25.69 -3.75
C VAL A 330 -4.53 24.29 -4.17
N ILE A 331 -3.33 24.16 -4.72
CA ILE A 331 -2.81 22.84 -5.12
C ILE A 331 -2.57 21.97 -3.87
N GLY A 332 -2.02 22.52 -2.79
CA GLY A 332 -1.78 21.79 -1.53
C GLY A 332 -3.05 21.14 -0.95
N LEU A 333 -4.16 21.89 -0.92
CA LEU A 333 -5.45 21.34 -0.49
C LEU A 333 -5.98 20.30 -1.49
N THR A 334 -5.88 20.59 -2.78
CA THR A 334 -6.36 19.69 -3.84
C THR A 334 -5.64 18.34 -3.81
N ILE A 335 -4.31 18.32 -3.69
CA ILE A 335 -3.56 17.07 -3.62
C ILE A 335 -3.83 16.28 -2.34
N THR A 336 -4.18 16.94 -1.24
CA THR A 336 -4.54 16.25 0.00
C THR A 336 -5.86 15.48 -0.17
N VAL A 337 -6.86 16.10 -0.80
CA VAL A 337 -8.12 15.42 -1.16
C VAL A 337 -7.84 14.22 -2.09
N LEU A 338 -7.02 14.44 -3.13
CA LEU A 338 -6.65 13.38 -4.07
C LEU A 338 -5.87 12.25 -3.39
N ALA A 339 -5.02 12.55 -2.40
CA ALA A 339 -4.28 11.54 -1.65
C ALA A 339 -5.18 10.70 -0.74
N VAL A 340 -6.19 11.31 -0.10
CA VAL A 340 -7.21 10.60 0.67
C VAL A 340 -7.98 9.64 -0.24
N TRP A 341 -8.46 10.15 -1.38
CA TRP A 341 -9.13 9.31 -2.38
C TRP A 341 -8.21 8.18 -2.86
N ASN A 342 -6.96 8.48 -3.24
CA ASN A 342 -6.00 7.49 -3.71
C ASN A 342 -5.74 6.41 -2.65
N ALA A 343 -5.56 6.79 -1.38
CA ALA A 343 -5.39 5.85 -0.28
C ALA A 343 -6.62 4.95 -0.08
N THR A 344 -7.84 5.49 -0.21
CA THR A 344 -9.07 4.68 -0.11
C THR A 344 -9.20 3.67 -1.26
N THR A 345 -8.81 4.04 -2.48
CA THR A 345 -8.75 3.07 -3.60
C THR A 345 -7.65 2.03 -3.37
N GLY A 346 -6.54 2.39 -2.72
CA GLY A 346 -5.47 1.46 -2.34
C GLY A 346 -5.94 0.34 -1.43
N LEU A 347 -6.87 0.63 -0.49
CA LEU A 347 -7.49 -0.39 0.35
C LEU A 347 -8.20 -1.48 -0.46
N SER A 348 -8.83 -1.11 -1.59
CA SER A 348 -9.54 -2.06 -2.44
C SER A 348 -8.62 -3.00 -3.23
N LEU A 349 -7.34 -2.62 -3.38
CA LEU A 349 -6.32 -3.46 -4.02
C LEU A 349 -5.74 -4.50 -3.06
N TRP A 350 -6.04 -4.39 -1.77
CA TRP A 350 -5.55 -5.33 -0.80
C TRP A 350 -6.32 -6.66 -0.91
N GLN A 351 -5.57 -7.74 -1.14
CA GLN A 351 -6.13 -9.09 -1.35
C GLN A 351 -6.98 -9.62 -0.19
N TRP A 352 -6.83 -9.07 1.01
CA TRP A 352 -7.63 -9.44 2.19
C TRP A 352 -9.00 -8.79 2.25
N GLY A 353 -9.36 -7.92 1.30
CA GLY A 353 -10.70 -7.35 1.20
C GLY A 353 -11.10 -6.62 2.48
N PRO A 354 -10.46 -5.48 2.82
CA PRO A 354 -10.78 -4.76 4.03
C PRO A 354 -12.28 -4.47 4.09
N PRO A 355 -12.91 -4.62 5.27
CA PRO A 355 -14.34 -4.37 5.41
C PRO A 355 -14.69 -2.99 4.88
N ARG A 356 -15.86 -2.85 4.24
CA ARG A 356 -16.28 -1.57 3.62
C ARG A 356 -16.21 -0.41 4.63
N TRP A 357 -16.48 -0.67 5.91
CA TRP A 357 -16.41 0.29 7.01
C TRP A 357 -15.01 0.90 7.24
N ALA A 358 -13.92 0.22 6.89
CA ALA A 358 -12.57 0.76 7.04
C ALA A 358 -12.36 2.02 6.19
N SER A 359 -12.93 2.06 4.98
CA SER A 359 -12.89 3.27 4.14
C SER A 359 -13.71 4.41 4.75
N TRP A 360 -14.86 4.11 5.37
CA TRP A 360 -15.70 5.12 6.03
C TRP A 360 -14.97 5.81 7.17
N ILE A 361 -14.18 5.07 7.97
CA ILE A 361 -13.38 5.66 9.05
C ILE A 361 -12.39 6.70 8.51
N LEU A 362 -11.72 6.40 7.41
CA LEU A 362 -10.77 7.32 6.78
C LEU A 362 -11.45 8.60 6.27
N TRP A 363 -12.63 8.47 5.66
CA TRP A 363 -13.42 9.62 5.19
C TRP A 363 -13.98 10.46 6.34
N ILE A 364 -14.45 9.83 7.42
CA ILE A 364 -14.93 10.53 8.62
C ILE A 364 -13.78 11.33 9.24
N TRP A 365 -12.60 10.72 9.40
CA TRP A 365 -11.41 11.41 9.89
C TRP A 365 -11.05 12.62 9.00
N PHE A 366 -11.03 12.42 7.68
CA PHE A 366 -10.77 13.51 6.75
C PHE A 366 -11.80 14.64 6.86
N ALA A 367 -13.09 14.32 7.01
CA ALA A 367 -14.14 15.30 7.20
C ALA A 367 -13.94 16.13 8.48
N LEU A 368 -13.51 15.51 9.58
CA LEU A 368 -13.18 16.21 10.82
C LEU A 368 -12.01 17.18 10.64
N VAL A 369 -10.95 16.76 9.95
CA VAL A 369 -9.80 17.63 9.62
C VAL A 369 -10.23 18.78 8.71
N ALA A 370 -11.05 18.52 7.70
CA ALA A 370 -11.56 19.53 6.79
C ALA A 370 -12.41 20.57 7.55
N LEU A 371 -13.28 20.11 8.45
CA LEU A 371 -14.06 20.98 9.33
C LEU A 371 -13.16 21.84 10.22
N ALA A 372 -12.12 21.26 10.81
CA ALA A 372 -11.15 22.01 11.61
C ALA A 372 -10.42 23.08 10.78
N TYR A 373 -10.06 22.78 9.53
CA TYR A 373 -9.47 23.75 8.62
C TYR A 373 -10.41 24.92 8.33
N VAL A 374 -11.69 24.63 8.05
CA VAL A 374 -12.73 25.63 7.80
C VAL A 374 -12.97 26.48 9.05
N ALA A 375 -13.06 25.87 10.23
CA ALA A 375 -13.17 26.59 11.50
C ALA A 375 -12.00 27.57 11.72
N GLY A 376 -10.79 27.18 11.31
CA GLY A 376 -9.62 28.06 11.34
C GLY A 376 -9.73 29.32 10.48
N LEU A 377 -10.65 29.39 9.50
CA LEU A 377 -10.93 30.62 8.75
C LEU A 377 -11.52 31.71 9.63
N ALA A 378 -12.14 31.38 10.77
CA ALA A 378 -12.60 32.37 11.74
C ALA A 378 -11.45 33.22 12.32
N LEU A 379 -10.21 32.73 12.30
CA LEU A 379 -9.03 33.48 12.73
C LEU A 379 -8.42 34.33 11.60
N LEU A 380 -8.90 34.22 10.37
CA LEU A 380 -8.38 34.96 9.22
C LEU A 380 -8.46 36.50 9.39
N PRO A 381 -9.57 37.09 9.91
CA PRO A 381 -9.62 38.53 10.14
C PRO A 381 -8.55 39.01 11.13
N ARG A 382 -8.29 38.22 12.17
CA ARG A 382 -7.26 38.53 13.18
C ARG A 382 -5.86 38.46 12.59
N ASP A 383 -5.56 37.41 11.83
CA ASP A 383 -4.29 37.25 11.10
C ASP A 383 -4.05 38.41 10.12
N LEU A 384 -5.07 38.80 9.34
CA LEU A 384 -4.99 39.95 8.42
C LEU A 384 -4.74 41.27 9.17
N ARG A 385 -5.37 41.47 10.32
CA ARG A 385 -5.16 42.66 11.16
C ARG A 385 -3.74 42.71 11.72
N GLN A 386 -3.26 41.61 12.31
CA GLN A 386 -1.89 41.48 12.82
C GLN A 386 -0.85 41.74 11.71
N TRP A 387 -1.09 41.24 10.49
CA TRP A 387 -0.20 41.49 9.36
C TRP A 387 -0.17 42.97 8.93
N ARG A 388 -1.32 43.65 8.90
CA ARG A 388 -1.39 45.09 8.57
C ARG A 388 -0.63 45.92 9.60
N GLU A 389 -0.88 45.67 10.88
CA GLU A 389 -0.34 46.43 12.03
C GLU A 389 1.12 46.09 12.36
N ALA A 390 1.67 44.95 11.89
CA ALA A 390 3.04 44.55 12.20
C ALA A 390 4.08 45.57 11.65
N PRO A 391 5.00 46.09 12.49
CA PRO A 391 6.10 46.93 12.04
C PRO A 391 6.96 46.20 11.01
N GLU A 392 7.46 46.94 10.02
CA GLU A 392 8.26 46.39 8.93
C GLU A 392 9.48 45.60 9.43
N ASN A 393 10.13 46.09 10.49
CA ASN A 393 11.29 45.43 11.12
C ASN A 393 10.95 44.19 11.97
N LYS A 394 9.67 43.91 12.28
CA LYS A 394 9.25 42.76 13.11
C LYS A 394 8.50 41.70 12.34
N SER A 395 8.11 41.98 11.10
CA SER A 395 7.49 40.99 10.23
C SER A 395 8.56 40.41 9.31
N PRO A 396 9.07 39.19 9.55
CA PRO A 396 10.01 38.54 8.62
C PRO A 396 9.41 38.38 7.23
N GLU A 397 8.08 38.33 7.16
CA GLU A 397 7.34 38.39 5.91
C GLU A 397 7.52 39.75 5.23
N LYS A 398 7.37 40.90 5.91
CA LYS A 398 7.56 42.26 5.34
C LYS A 398 9.04 42.59 5.05
N GLN A 399 9.99 42.12 5.86
CA GLN A 399 11.44 42.31 5.60
C GLN A 399 11.87 41.72 4.25
N ALA A 400 11.31 40.56 3.86
CA ALA A 400 11.56 39.98 2.54
C ALA A 400 11.04 40.84 1.37
N TYR A 401 10.09 41.75 1.61
CA TYR A 401 9.61 42.70 0.58
C TYR A 401 10.61 43.83 0.37
N VAL A 402 11.11 44.44 1.45
CA VAL A 402 12.06 45.56 1.37
C VAL A 402 13.39 45.12 0.76
N GLY A 403 13.84 43.90 1.09
CA GLY A 403 15.07 43.33 0.53
C GLY A 403 15.02 43.02 -0.97
N LEU A 404 13.82 42.88 -1.56
CA LEU A 404 13.64 42.71 -3.00
C LEU A 404 13.64 44.05 -3.74
N ASP A 405 13.10 45.11 -3.15
CA ASP A 405 13.10 46.45 -3.74
C ASP A 405 14.51 47.06 -3.77
N HIS A 406 15.37 46.74 -2.78
CA HIS A 406 16.77 47.19 -2.75
C HIS A 406 17.70 46.50 -3.77
N LEU A 407 17.26 45.43 -4.43
CA LEU A 407 18.02 44.76 -5.51
C LEU A 407 17.69 45.33 -6.91
N SER A 408 16.83 46.34 -7.01
CA SER A 408 16.53 47.05 -8.26
C SER A 408 16.87 48.54 -8.12
N SER A 409 18.17 48.87 -8.14
CA SER A 409 18.71 50.10 -8.74
C SER A 409 20.21 50.17 -8.48
N SER A 410 20.99 49.63 -9.42
CA SER A 410 22.36 50.07 -9.65
C SER A 410 22.51 50.25 -11.15
N GLY A 411 22.44 51.50 -11.59
CA GLY A 411 22.86 51.91 -12.92
C GLY A 411 21.82 52.67 -13.74
N ALA A 412 21.83 53.99 -13.63
CA ALA A 412 21.72 54.88 -14.80
C ALA A 412 22.21 56.28 -14.41
N SER A 413 23.49 56.53 -14.72
CA SER A 413 24.05 57.86 -14.88
C SER A 413 23.28 58.60 -15.98
N THR A 414 22.91 59.85 -15.73
CA THR A 414 22.83 60.83 -16.82
C THR A 414 23.32 62.17 -16.28
N GLN A 415 24.53 62.54 -16.71
CA GLN A 415 25.00 63.92 -16.69
C GLN A 415 24.13 64.77 -17.61
N GLN A 416 23.77 65.97 -17.17
CA GLN A 416 23.49 67.08 -18.08
C GLN A 416 23.90 68.41 -17.43
N HIS A 417 24.56 69.26 -18.21
CA HIS A 417 25.29 70.46 -17.81
C HIS A 417 24.53 71.73 -18.27
N SER A 418 24.26 72.66 -17.34
CA SER A 418 24.21 74.16 -17.41
C SER A 418 23.30 74.92 -18.41
N PRO A 419 23.06 76.27 -18.27
CA PRO A 419 23.25 77.21 -17.14
C PRO A 419 22.06 78.20 -16.89
N SER A 420 21.91 78.72 -15.66
CA SER A 420 21.56 80.14 -15.38
C SER A 420 21.40 80.43 -13.88
N GLU A 421 22.30 81.24 -13.34
CA GLU A 421 22.18 82.00 -12.08
C GLU A 421 21.18 83.19 -12.25
N PRO A 422 20.70 83.90 -11.19
CA PRO A 422 21.44 84.30 -9.97
C PRO A 422 20.72 84.17 -8.59
N ILE A 423 21.54 84.20 -7.53
CA ILE A 423 21.21 84.32 -6.08
C ILE A 423 21.21 85.81 -5.66
N PRO A 424 20.55 86.26 -4.56
CA PRO A 424 21.18 86.33 -3.20
C PRO A 424 20.15 86.07 -2.06
N SER A 425 20.41 85.84 -0.76
CA SER A 425 21.54 86.06 0.16
C SER A 425 21.26 85.35 1.51
N HIS A 426 22.27 84.71 2.12
CA HIS A 426 22.35 84.46 3.57
C HIS A 426 23.81 84.70 4.03
N PRO A 427 24.07 85.40 5.16
CA PRO A 427 25.43 85.60 5.67
C PRO A 427 25.79 84.68 6.86
N GLY A 428 27.08 84.34 6.96
CA GLY A 428 27.77 83.92 8.19
C GLY A 428 28.32 82.49 8.16
N TRP A 429 29.54 82.21 7.67
CA TRP A 429 30.84 82.19 8.42
C TRP A 429 30.80 81.29 9.68
N GLY A 430 31.64 80.27 9.91
CA GLY A 430 32.92 79.80 9.36
C GLY A 430 33.36 78.48 10.05
N PRO A 431 34.58 77.96 9.79
CA PRO A 431 34.94 76.52 9.85
C PRO A 431 35.49 75.99 11.20
N PRO A 432 35.56 74.65 11.40
CA PRO A 432 36.05 74.03 12.64
C PRO A 432 37.57 73.75 12.62
N PRO A 433 38.26 73.76 13.78
CA PRO A 433 39.64 73.28 13.87
C PRO A 433 39.75 71.82 14.38
N LEU A 434 40.85 71.19 13.95
CA LEU A 434 41.32 69.82 14.18
C LEU A 434 42.12 69.64 15.49
N HIS A 435 42.41 68.36 15.80
CA HIS A 435 43.44 67.79 16.70
C HIS A 435 43.09 67.79 18.21
N THR A 436 43.39 66.77 19.04
CA THR A 436 44.42 65.71 19.09
C THR A 436 43.99 64.65 20.13
N ALA A 437 44.42 63.39 19.98
CA ALA A 437 44.55 62.43 21.10
C ALA A 437 45.90 62.65 21.82
N PRO A 438 46.08 62.32 23.11
CA PRO A 438 46.60 60.97 23.42
C PRO A 438 46.24 60.35 24.80
N SER A 439 46.33 59.01 24.83
CA SER A 439 46.73 58.07 25.91
C SER A 439 46.82 58.50 27.39
N ARG A 440 46.30 57.67 28.32
CA ARG A 440 47.07 56.73 29.19
C ARG A 440 46.18 55.98 30.19
N ALA A 441 46.62 54.77 30.53
CA ALA A 441 46.06 53.83 31.50
C ALA A 441 46.38 54.18 32.98
N TYR A 442 45.56 53.74 33.95
CA TYR A 442 45.88 52.79 35.05
C TYR A 442 44.85 52.80 36.23
N GLN A 443 44.66 51.61 36.84
CA GLN A 443 44.38 51.30 38.27
C GLN A 443 42.98 51.50 38.94
N SER A 444 42.26 50.38 39.07
CA SER A 444 41.83 49.63 40.28
C SER A 444 41.47 50.27 41.65
N TYR A 445 40.56 49.56 42.35
CA TYR A 445 40.10 49.61 43.77
C TYR A 445 39.05 50.70 44.07
N SER A 446 37.98 50.50 44.86
CA SER A 446 37.62 49.52 45.89
C SER A 446 36.10 49.61 46.21
N SER A 447 35.50 48.52 46.70
CA SER A 447 34.22 48.52 47.44
C SER A 447 34.40 49.12 48.84
N PRO A 448 33.29 49.50 49.52
CA PRO A 448 33.01 48.80 50.79
C PRO A 448 31.52 48.58 51.14
N SER A 449 31.30 47.48 51.90
CA SER A 449 30.48 47.35 53.13
C SER A 449 28.95 47.53 53.05
N GLN A 450 28.17 46.46 53.13
CA GLN A 450 27.61 45.82 54.36
C GLN A 450 26.73 46.71 55.27
N LYS A 451 25.43 46.34 55.35
CA LYS A 451 24.65 46.27 56.59
C LYS A 451 23.50 45.26 56.46
N ALA A 452 23.47 44.33 57.40
CA ALA A 452 22.47 43.27 57.62
C ALA A 452 21.35 43.76 58.58
N PRO A 453 20.57 42.90 59.27
CA PRO A 453 19.65 41.85 58.83
C PRO A 453 18.23 42.00 59.45
N GLY A 454 17.26 41.16 59.05
CA GLY A 454 15.94 41.12 59.71
C GLY A 454 15.09 39.88 59.41
N ASN A 455 15.29 38.85 60.25
CA ASN A 455 14.41 37.78 60.74
C ASN A 455 13.46 36.93 59.85
N ARG A 456 13.55 35.63 60.14
CA ARG A 456 12.65 34.49 59.90
C ARG A 456 11.22 34.72 60.40
N ILE A 457 10.23 34.19 59.68
CA ILE A 457 9.51 32.93 60.00
C ILE A 457 9.39 32.13 58.71
#